data_AF-A0A3P8S5W7-F1
#
_entry.id   AF-A0A3P8S5W7-F1
#
_cell.length_a   1.000
_cell.length_b   1.000
_cell.length_c   1.000
_cell.angle_alpha   90.00
_cell.angle_beta   90.00
_cell.angle_gamma   90.00
#
_symmetry.space_group_name_H-M   'P 1'
#
loop_
_entity.id
_entity.type
_entity.pdbx_description
1 polymer ?
#
loop_
_entity_poly.entity_id
_entity_poly.type
_entity_poly.pdbx_seq_one_letter_code
_entity_poly.pdbx_strand_id
1 'polypeptide(L)'
;MLQNNMLFVLICCFCAKTKLLNAKTLPEQLKASEVDSGKFSQQEATLTPYFSTEDPVKSQNISIQAVEEKTTNVSLKSSGASVPLSSGLSGLFRIPLSLSLDSVDDMYYGCSEKMLIKVKRQFLPRRTREGLHTTYTTLCAIKGMKNKDTYDLLSWDHFKALCAYTAGSYDDLNRAVHKGKASYKSSFEFHALHFLLSDAIRLLKLNQRSCYTTYRRSKLLFSGESGQTIRFGSFASSSLNPYLNQFGRRTCFEIRTCFGAYLKSYSELDSDEDEVLIPPYEMFNIVSVDTSGENHLNCNVVYKLENAGIYSSLNCQVVDL
;
A
#
# COMPACT_ATOMS: atom_id res chain seq x y z
N MET A 1 -68.58 17.41 3.41
CA MET A 1 -67.45 18.27 3.82
C MET A 1 -66.33 17.36 4.28
N LEU A 2 -65.27 17.24 3.48
CA LEU A 2 -64.05 16.51 3.80
C LEU A 2 -62.89 17.52 3.83
N GLN A 3 -62.07 17.40 4.88
CA GLN A 3 -60.66 17.77 5.03
C GLN A 3 -60.09 19.06 4.43
N ASN A 4 -59.48 19.90 5.28
CA ASN A 4 -58.07 20.25 5.11
C ASN A 4 -57.40 20.87 6.36
N ASN A 5 -56.13 20.46 6.54
CA ASN A 5 -54.94 21.20 6.98
C ASN A 5 -54.56 21.49 8.46
N MET A 6 -53.28 21.15 8.67
CA MET A 6 -52.20 21.85 9.39
C MET A 6 -51.92 21.58 10.88
N LEU A 7 -50.97 20.66 11.09
CA LEU A 7 -49.60 20.89 11.62
C LEU A 7 -49.42 21.80 12.86
N PHE A 8 -49.02 21.21 13.99
CA PHE A 8 -47.94 21.69 14.87
C PHE A 8 -47.56 20.54 15.83
N VAL A 9 -46.33 20.00 15.75
CA VAL A 9 -45.76 19.14 16.79
C VAL A 9 -44.45 19.78 17.24
N LEU A 10 -44.45 20.13 18.52
CA LEU A 10 -43.41 20.82 19.27
C LEU A 10 -43.10 19.87 20.42
N ILE A 11 -41.93 19.20 20.43
CA ILE A 11 -41.51 18.40 21.59
C ILE A 11 -40.05 18.69 21.92
N CYS A 12 -39.88 18.93 23.22
CA CYS A 12 -38.81 19.64 23.89
C CYS A 12 -37.55 18.81 24.15
N CYS A 13 -36.48 19.56 24.38
CA CYS A 13 -35.26 19.16 25.06
C CYS A 13 -35.52 18.41 26.38
N PHE A 14 -34.84 17.28 26.57
CA PHE A 14 -34.55 16.75 27.90
C PHE A 14 -33.05 16.50 28.04
N CYS A 15 -32.41 17.32 28.90
CA CYS A 15 -31.10 17.05 29.47
C CYS A 15 -31.23 15.95 30.53
N ALA A 16 -30.54 14.83 30.36
CA ALA A 16 -30.33 13.85 31.41
C ALA A 16 -28.87 13.91 31.89
N LYS A 17 -28.68 14.36 33.14
CA LYS A 17 -27.45 14.17 33.91
C LYS A 17 -27.47 12.77 34.51
N THR A 18 -26.47 11.94 34.24
CA THR A 18 -26.15 10.78 35.09
C THR A 18 -24.64 10.62 35.27
N LYS A 19 -24.30 10.07 36.44
CA LYS A 19 -23.08 10.27 37.21
C LYS A 19 -21.88 9.43 36.76
N LEU A 20 -20.72 9.97 37.14
CA LEU A 20 -19.39 9.36 37.22
C LEU A 20 -19.41 8.01 37.97
N LEU A 21 -18.78 6.98 37.39
CA LEU A 21 -18.34 5.78 38.10
C LEU A 21 -16.85 5.59 37.85
N ASN A 22 -16.09 5.64 38.94
CA ASN A 22 -14.67 5.37 39.01
C ASN A 22 -14.53 3.96 39.58
N ALA A 23 -13.76 3.08 38.94
CA ALA A 23 -13.36 1.80 39.54
C ALA A 23 -11.95 1.44 39.08
N LYS A 24 -11.10 1.21 40.08
CA LYS A 24 -9.67 0.92 40.01
C LYS A 24 -9.50 -0.47 40.62
N THR A 25 -8.94 -1.43 39.89
CA THR A 25 -8.11 -2.53 40.46
C THR A 25 -7.36 -3.32 39.37
N LEU A 26 -6.12 -3.68 39.72
CA LEU A 26 -4.91 -4.18 39.03
C LEU A 26 -5.03 -5.66 38.51
N PRO A 27 -4.04 -6.29 37.81
CA PRO A 27 -2.61 -6.38 38.18
C PRO A 27 -1.57 -6.01 37.11
N GLU A 28 -0.38 -5.79 37.67
CA GLU A 28 0.96 -5.45 37.17
C GLU A 28 1.67 -6.59 36.41
N GLN A 29 2.88 -6.28 35.89
CA GLN A 29 3.90 -7.10 35.19
C GLN A 29 3.80 -7.03 33.65
N LEU A 30 4.77 -6.50 32.88
CA LEU A 30 6.22 -6.66 32.94
C LEU A 30 7.02 -5.36 32.73
N LYS A 31 8.18 -5.35 33.38
CA LYS A 31 9.23 -4.33 33.46
C LYS A 31 9.93 -4.00 32.13
N ALA A 32 10.36 -2.75 32.05
CA ALA A 32 11.48 -2.26 31.25
C ALA A 32 12.81 -2.90 31.70
N SER A 33 13.72 -3.08 30.75
CA SER A 33 15.15 -3.28 31.00
C SER A 33 15.93 -2.18 30.28
N GLU A 34 16.48 -1.26 31.07
CA GLU A 34 17.63 -0.42 30.72
C GLU A 34 18.91 -1.27 30.75
N VAL A 35 19.76 -1.14 29.73
CA VAL A 35 21.23 -1.27 29.77
C VAL A 35 21.74 -0.29 28.70
N ASP A 36 22.14 0.90 29.12
CA ASP A 36 23.52 1.35 29.39
C ASP A 36 24.41 1.54 28.15
N SER A 37 24.98 2.73 28.18
CA SER A 37 25.78 3.48 27.25
C SER A 37 27.19 2.92 27.01
N GLY A 38 27.52 2.74 25.74
CA GLY A 38 28.88 2.48 25.25
C GLY A 38 29.25 3.47 24.15
N LYS A 39 30.05 4.46 24.52
CA LYS A 39 30.61 5.54 23.70
C LYS A 39 31.67 4.95 22.75
N PHE A 40 31.59 5.16 21.43
CA PHE A 40 32.78 5.11 20.57
C PHE A 40 32.70 6.09 19.39
N SER A 41 33.89 6.56 19.04
CA SER A 41 34.22 7.79 18.34
C SER A 41 33.95 7.81 16.84
N GLN A 42 33.84 9.04 16.35
CA GLN A 42 33.99 9.47 14.97
C GLN A 42 35.25 8.89 14.31
N GLN A 43 35.13 8.50 13.04
CA GLN A 43 36.21 8.63 12.07
C GLN A 43 35.62 8.83 10.66
N GLU A 44 35.98 9.96 10.07
CA GLU A 44 35.82 10.29 8.66
C GLU A 44 36.58 9.30 7.78
N ALA A 45 35.98 8.91 6.66
CA ALA A 45 36.72 8.46 5.49
C ALA A 45 36.00 8.95 4.23
N THR A 46 36.58 10.02 3.68
CA THR A 46 36.30 10.65 2.40
C THR A 46 36.57 9.68 1.27
N LEU A 47 35.59 9.43 0.38
CA LEU A 47 35.84 8.97 -0.98
C LEU A 47 34.60 9.26 -1.85
N THR A 48 34.70 10.32 -2.65
CA THR A 48 33.87 10.57 -3.83
C THR A 48 34.17 9.54 -4.91
N PRO A 49 33.19 9.25 -5.78
CA PRO A 49 33.45 9.60 -7.17
C PRO A 49 32.27 10.29 -7.85
N TYR A 50 32.67 11.28 -8.65
CA TYR A 50 31.97 11.87 -9.79
C TYR A 50 31.01 10.90 -10.50
N PHE A 51 29.78 11.35 -10.77
CA PHE A 51 29.06 10.93 -11.96
C PHE A 51 28.31 12.12 -12.57
N SER A 52 28.63 12.37 -13.83
CA SER A 52 28.16 13.48 -14.64
C SER A 52 26.69 13.33 -15.00
N THR A 53 26.04 14.48 -15.09
CA THR A 53 24.68 14.73 -15.58
C THR A 53 24.56 14.43 -17.07
N GLU A 54 23.55 13.65 -17.46
CA GLU A 54 22.94 13.75 -18.79
C GLU A 54 21.41 13.74 -18.68
N ASP A 55 20.80 14.66 -19.44
CA ASP A 55 19.38 15.01 -19.44
C ASP A 55 18.48 13.92 -20.07
N PRO A 56 17.20 13.85 -19.65
CA PRO A 56 16.27 12.82 -20.13
C PRO A 56 15.64 13.18 -21.49
N VAL A 57 15.84 12.31 -22.49
CA VAL A 57 15.10 12.34 -23.76
C VAL A 57 13.66 11.85 -23.55
N LYS A 58 12.75 12.70 -24.01
CA LYS A 58 11.28 12.62 -23.99
C LYS A 58 10.79 11.55 -24.97
N SER A 59 10.14 10.49 -24.48
CA SER A 59 9.45 9.50 -25.32
C SER A 59 7.97 9.86 -25.44
N GLN A 60 7.51 10.07 -26.68
CA GLN A 60 6.14 10.38 -27.05
C GLN A 60 5.34 9.10 -27.31
N ASN A 61 4.07 9.12 -26.89
CA ASN A 61 3.04 8.13 -27.15
C ASN A 61 2.80 7.94 -28.66
N ILE A 62 2.81 6.69 -29.13
CA ILE A 62 2.14 6.30 -30.38
C ILE A 62 1.34 5.02 -30.14
N SER A 63 0.03 5.15 -30.33
CA SER A 63 -0.95 4.07 -30.43
C SER A 63 -0.66 3.19 -31.65
N ILE A 64 -0.70 1.87 -31.48
CA ILE A 64 -0.71 0.94 -32.62
C ILE A 64 -2.04 0.19 -32.60
N GLN A 65 -2.88 0.52 -33.58
CA GLN A 65 -4.03 -0.29 -33.99
C GLN A 65 -3.54 -1.51 -34.78
N ALA A 66 -4.22 -2.63 -34.56
CA ALA A 66 -4.04 -3.87 -35.28
C ALA A 66 -4.32 -3.70 -36.77
N VAL A 67 -3.44 -4.22 -37.61
CA VAL A 67 -3.71 -4.48 -39.03
C VAL A 67 -3.28 -5.91 -39.31
N GLU A 68 -4.23 -6.69 -39.84
CA GLU A 68 -4.03 -8.04 -40.36
C GLU A 68 -2.98 -8.03 -41.48
N GLU A 69 -1.99 -8.92 -41.38
CA GLU A 69 -1.14 -9.24 -42.52
C GLU A 69 -1.23 -10.72 -42.90
N LYS A 70 -1.27 -10.86 -44.21
CA LYS A 70 -1.78 -11.96 -45.02
C LYS A 70 -0.69 -13.00 -45.21
N THR A 71 -1.03 -14.26 -44.94
CA THR A 71 -0.17 -15.42 -45.15
C THR A 71 0.08 -15.65 -46.65
N THR A 72 1.35 -15.67 -47.05
CA THR A 72 1.82 -16.30 -48.29
C THR A 72 3.00 -17.20 -48.01
N ASN A 73 2.83 -18.48 -48.32
CA ASN A 73 3.81 -19.55 -48.17
C ASN A 73 4.92 -19.42 -49.22
N VAL A 74 6.19 -19.43 -48.79
CA VAL A 74 7.31 -19.88 -49.63
C VAL A 74 8.23 -20.76 -48.79
N SER A 75 8.41 -21.98 -49.28
CA SER A 75 9.25 -23.05 -48.72
C SER A 75 10.70 -22.87 -49.14
N LEU A 76 11.63 -22.90 -48.18
CA LEU A 76 13.07 -23.07 -48.41
C LEU A 76 13.63 -24.06 -47.38
N LYS A 77 14.06 -25.23 -47.86
CA LYS A 77 14.83 -26.23 -47.11
C LYS A 77 16.31 -25.82 -47.09
N SER A 78 16.97 -25.89 -45.93
CA SER A 78 18.35 -26.40 -45.85
C SER A 78 18.76 -26.82 -44.42
N SER A 79 19.21 -28.07 -44.35
CA SER A 79 20.33 -28.66 -43.57
C SER A 79 20.69 -28.16 -42.17
N GLY A 80 20.92 -29.13 -41.29
CA GLY A 80 21.18 -28.95 -39.87
C GLY A 80 22.59 -28.52 -39.48
N ALA A 81 22.67 -27.92 -38.30
CA ALA A 81 23.76 -28.06 -37.35
C ALA A 81 23.19 -27.77 -35.95
N SER A 82 23.22 -28.76 -35.07
CA SER A 82 22.86 -28.63 -33.67
C SER A 82 23.96 -27.84 -32.95
N VAL A 83 23.75 -26.54 -32.75
CA VAL A 83 24.53 -25.74 -31.81
C VAL A 83 24.01 -26.09 -30.41
N PRO A 84 24.87 -26.51 -29.46
CA PRO A 84 24.44 -26.66 -28.08
C PRO A 84 24.01 -25.28 -27.61
N LEU A 85 22.73 -25.15 -27.24
CA LEU A 85 22.24 -24.01 -26.48
C LEU A 85 22.90 -24.12 -25.11
N SER A 86 24.12 -23.59 -25.02
CA SER A 86 24.82 -23.32 -23.79
C SER A 86 23.84 -22.62 -22.87
N SER A 87 23.55 -23.28 -21.76
CA SER A 87 22.73 -22.87 -20.64
C SER A 87 23.15 -21.48 -20.14
N GLY A 88 22.69 -20.44 -20.80
CA GLY A 88 22.69 -19.08 -20.30
C GLY A 88 21.58 -18.90 -19.27
N LEU A 89 21.51 -19.76 -18.25
CA LEU A 89 20.73 -19.50 -17.05
C LEU A 89 21.54 -18.58 -16.12
N SER A 90 22.07 -17.50 -16.69
CA SER A 90 22.74 -16.43 -15.98
C SER A 90 21.73 -15.82 -15.00
N GLY A 91 22.14 -15.77 -13.72
CA GLY A 91 21.27 -15.60 -12.56
C GLY A 91 20.11 -14.62 -12.74
N LEU A 92 18.89 -15.15 -12.67
CA LEU A 92 17.69 -14.34 -12.48
C LEU A 92 17.89 -13.49 -11.22
N PHE A 93 17.96 -12.17 -11.41
CA PHE A 93 18.03 -11.20 -10.32
C PHE A 93 16.86 -11.43 -9.35
N ARG A 94 17.19 -11.78 -8.10
CA ARG A 94 16.24 -12.01 -7.02
C ARG A 94 16.28 -10.82 -6.07
N ILE A 95 15.11 -10.32 -5.72
CA ILE A 95 14.96 -9.22 -4.76
C ILE A 95 14.82 -9.85 -3.36
N PRO A 96 15.77 -9.62 -2.44
CA PRO A 96 15.66 -10.16 -1.09
C PRO A 96 14.51 -9.50 -0.34
N LEU A 97 13.63 -10.31 0.23
CA LEU A 97 12.63 -9.84 1.19
C LEU A 97 13.36 -9.42 2.48
N SER A 98 12.87 -8.38 3.14
CA SER A 98 13.49 -7.81 4.34
C SER A 98 12.46 -7.12 5.22
N LEU A 99 12.89 -6.55 6.36
CA LEU A 99 12.05 -5.69 7.21
C LEU A 99 11.79 -4.29 6.63
N SER A 100 12.47 -3.93 5.53
CA SER A 100 12.34 -2.63 4.88
C SER A 100 12.53 -1.45 5.85
N LEU A 101 13.71 -1.37 6.49
CA LEU A 101 14.00 -0.43 7.58
C LEU A 101 14.02 1.05 7.17
N ASP A 102 14.16 1.33 5.87
CA ASP A 102 14.18 2.67 5.27
C ASP A 102 12.80 3.15 4.80
N SER A 103 11.75 2.36 5.07
CA SER A 103 10.39 2.67 4.69
C SER A 103 9.80 3.83 5.52
N VAL A 104 9.00 4.67 4.88
CA VAL A 104 8.07 5.57 5.56
C VAL A 104 6.90 4.75 6.07
N ASP A 105 6.87 4.53 7.38
CA ASP A 105 5.94 3.60 8.02
C ASP A 105 5.09 4.25 9.13
N ASP A 106 4.91 5.56 9.04
CA ASP A 106 4.21 6.33 10.07
C ASP A 106 2.74 5.88 10.17
N MET A 107 2.38 5.43 11.37
CA MET A 107 1.01 5.00 11.70
C MET A 107 0.12 6.17 12.12
N TYR A 108 0.70 7.35 12.34
CA TYR A 108 0.06 8.55 12.89
C TYR A 108 -0.64 8.29 14.22
N TYR A 109 -0.06 7.40 15.04
CA TYR A 109 -0.64 6.98 16.31
C TYR A 109 -0.64 8.15 17.29
N GLY A 110 -1.84 8.57 17.70
CA GLY A 110 -2.06 9.68 18.62
C GLY A 110 -2.02 11.08 17.95
N CYS A 111 -1.84 11.18 16.63
CA CYS A 111 -1.76 12.48 15.95
C CYS A 111 -2.59 12.57 14.65
N SER A 112 -3.44 11.59 14.33
CA SER A 112 -4.17 11.58 13.05
C SER A 112 -4.98 12.87 12.81
N GLU A 113 -5.63 13.42 13.83
CA GLU A 113 -6.39 14.68 13.71
C GLU A 113 -5.47 15.87 13.37
N LYS A 114 -4.37 16.02 14.09
CA LYS A 114 -3.39 17.09 13.85
C LYS A 114 -2.74 16.94 12.47
N MET A 115 -2.43 15.71 12.06
CA MET A 115 -1.88 15.43 10.74
C MET A 115 -2.91 15.76 9.64
N LEU A 116 -4.19 15.43 9.83
CA LEU A 116 -5.25 15.80 8.89
C LEU A 116 -5.36 17.32 8.73
N ILE A 117 -5.25 18.08 9.83
CA ILE A 117 -5.22 19.55 9.78
C ILE A 117 -4.01 20.04 8.96
N LYS A 118 -2.81 19.50 9.21
CA LYS A 118 -1.60 19.87 8.47
C LYS A 118 -1.72 19.50 6.98
N VAL A 119 -2.24 18.32 6.67
CA VAL A 119 -2.50 17.85 5.30
C VAL A 119 -3.44 18.81 4.58
N LYS A 120 -4.57 19.18 5.17
CA LYS A 120 -5.52 20.11 4.56
C LYS A 120 -4.96 21.51 4.36
N ARG A 121 -4.16 22.01 5.31
CA ARG A 121 -3.66 23.39 5.29
C ARG A 121 -2.38 23.57 4.48
N GLN A 122 -1.51 22.56 4.44
CA GLN A 122 -0.14 22.71 3.94
C GLN A 122 0.17 21.79 2.77
N PHE A 123 -0.26 20.52 2.80
CA PHE A 123 0.12 19.55 1.78
C PHE A 123 -0.86 19.55 0.60
N LEU A 124 -2.17 19.45 0.84
CA LEU A 124 -3.18 19.46 -0.23
C LEU A 124 -3.16 20.72 -1.10
N PRO A 125 -2.91 21.94 -0.59
CA PRO A 125 -2.83 23.11 -1.46
C PRO A 125 -1.63 23.11 -2.41
N ARG A 126 -0.60 22.29 -2.15
CA ARG A 126 0.57 22.17 -3.03
C ARG A 126 0.21 21.28 -4.22
N ARG A 127 0.68 21.67 -5.41
CA ARG A 127 0.67 20.77 -6.56
C ARG A 127 1.84 19.80 -6.44
N THR A 128 1.55 18.58 -6.07
CA THR A 128 2.52 17.49 -5.91
C THR A 128 2.31 16.42 -6.99
N ARG A 129 3.22 15.45 -7.05
CA ARG A 129 3.09 14.25 -7.90
C ARG A 129 2.14 13.20 -7.29
N GLU A 130 1.40 13.55 -6.25
CA GLU A 130 0.51 12.65 -5.52
C GLU A 130 -0.80 12.33 -6.27
N GLY A 131 -1.06 12.96 -7.41
CA GLY A 131 -2.24 12.69 -8.24
C GLY A 131 -3.58 13.15 -7.64
N LEU A 132 -3.57 13.76 -6.45
CA LEU A 132 -4.78 14.09 -5.66
C LEU A 132 -5.70 15.15 -6.28
N HIS A 133 -5.28 15.86 -7.35
CA HIS A 133 -6.04 16.97 -7.95
C HIS A 133 -6.41 16.74 -9.41
N THR A 134 -6.32 15.52 -9.89
CA THR A 134 -6.71 15.21 -11.27
C THR A 134 -8.24 15.17 -11.43
N THR A 135 -8.71 15.40 -12.66
CA THR A 135 -10.14 15.23 -12.99
C THR A 135 -10.60 13.81 -12.68
N TYR A 136 -9.78 12.81 -13.04
CA TYR A 136 -10.07 11.41 -12.77
C TYR A 136 -10.26 11.13 -11.27
N THR A 137 -9.31 11.51 -10.43
CA THR A 137 -9.42 11.28 -8.97
C THR A 137 -10.63 11.97 -8.36
N THR A 138 -11.01 13.12 -8.88
CA THR A 138 -12.21 13.84 -8.45
C THR A 138 -13.49 13.08 -8.83
N LEU A 139 -13.60 12.62 -10.08
CA LEU A 139 -14.77 11.86 -10.55
C LEU A 139 -14.90 10.51 -9.84
N CYS A 140 -13.79 9.78 -9.71
CA CYS A 140 -13.72 8.54 -8.95
C CYS A 140 -14.14 8.75 -7.49
N ALA A 141 -13.66 9.83 -6.84
CA ALA A 141 -14.05 10.12 -5.46
C ALA A 141 -15.53 10.46 -5.31
N ILE A 142 -16.12 11.18 -6.27
CA ILE A 142 -17.58 11.45 -6.29
C ILE A 142 -18.37 10.14 -6.39
N LYS A 143 -17.93 9.21 -7.25
CA LYS A 143 -18.55 7.88 -7.40
C LYS A 143 -18.43 7.05 -6.11
N GLY A 144 -17.23 6.97 -5.54
CA GLY A 144 -16.96 6.26 -4.30
C GLY A 144 -17.81 6.79 -3.13
N MET A 145 -17.95 8.12 -3.02
CA MET A 145 -18.80 8.74 -2.00
C MET A 145 -20.28 8.40 -2.16
N LYS A 146 -20.79 8.25 -3.39
CA LYS A 146 -22.18 7.85 -3.63
C LYS A 146 -22.44 6.40 -3.21
N ASN A 147 -21.43 5.54 -3.31
CA ASN A 147 -21.49 4.12 -2.98
C ASN A 147 -21.00 3.81 -1.55
N LYS A 148 -20.69 4.84 -0.77
CA LYS A 148 -20.16 4.72 0.58
C LYS A 148 -21.19 4.13 1.53
N ASP A 149 -20.79 3.15 2.34
CA ASP A 149 -21.69 2.61 3.37
C ASP A 149 -21.90 3.63 4.48
N THR A 150 -23.09 3.60 5.09
CA THR A 150 -23.48 4.53 6.15
C THR A 150 -22.53 4.50 7.35
N TYR A 151 -21.89 3.35 7.59
CA TYR A 151 -20.96 3.15 8.71
C TYR A 151 -19.52 3.55 8.41
N ASP A 152 -19.17 3.85 7.15
CA ASP A 152 -17.81 4.24 6.82
C ASP A 152 -17.54 5.69 7.21
N LEU A 153 -16.36 5.94 7.75
CA LEU A 153 -15.96 7.27 8.21
C LEU A 153 -15.06 7.99 7.20
N LEU A 154 -14.93 7.44 5.98
CA LEU A 154 -14.11 8.02 4.93
C LEU A 154 -14.62 9.41 4.51
N SER A 155 -13.70 10.37 4.42
CA SER A 155 -13.96 11.72 3.93
C SER A 155 -13.74 11.79 2.42
N TRP A 156 -14.12 12.89 1.78
CA TRP A 156 -13.82 13.13 0.37
C TRP A 156 -12.33 13.02 0.05
N ASP A 157 -11.45 13.55 0.93
CA ASP A 157 -10.00 13.48 0.75
C ASP A 157 -9.49 12.03 0.83
N HIS A 158 -10.11 11.17 1.65
CA HIS A 158 -9.79 9.75 1.69
C HIS A 158 -10.16 9.05 0.38
N PHE A 159 -11.33 9.34 -0.18
CA PHE A 159 -11.70 8.81 -1.50
C PHE A 159 -10.75 9.29 -2.61
N LYS A 160 -10.36 10.56 -2.61
CA LYS A 160 -9.36 11.06 -3.56
C LYS A 160 -8.03 10.33 -3.43
N ALA A 161 -7.59 10.02 -2.21
CA ALA A 161 -6.35 9.29 -1.97
C ALA A 161 -6.42 7.85 -2.48
N LEU A 162 -7.51 7.13 -2.17
CA LEU A 162 -7.76 5.77 -2.70
C LEU A 162 -7.76 5.79 -4.23
N CYS A 163 -8.53 6.69 -4.83
CA CYS A 163 -8.59 6.86 -6.28
C CYS A 163 -7.23 7.25 -6.88
N ALA A 164 -6.44 8.11 -6.23
CA ALA A 164 -5.13 8.52 -6.73
C ALA A 164 -4.14 7.36 -6.75
N TYR A 165 -4.16 6.55 -5.68
CA TYR A 165 -3.34 5.35 -5.57
C TYR A 165 -3.64 4.37 -6.70
N THR A 166 -4.91 4.07 -6.93
CA THR A 166 -5.37 3.16 -7.97
C THR A 166 -5.26 3.75 -9.39
N ALA A 167 -5.27 5.08 -9.55
CA ALA A 167 -5.13 5.76 -10.85
C ALA A 167 -3.69 5.84 -11.40
N GLY A 168 -2.72 5.20 -10.74
CA GLY A 168 -1.32 5.18 -11.19
C GLY A 168 -0.33 5.91 -10.28
N SER A 169 -0.77 6.54 -9.18
CA SER A 169 0.19 7.08 -8.19
C SER A 169 0.85 5.98 -7.35
N TYR A 170 0.32 4.75 -7.38
CA TYR A 170 0.87 3.57 -6.72
C TYR A 170 2.39 3.44 -6.89
N ASP A 171 2.89 3.55 -8.12
CA ASP A 171 4.29 3.25 -8.43
C ASP A 171 5.25 4.29 -7.85
N ASP A 172 4.97 5.58 -8.05
CA ASP A 172 5.79 6.67 -7.52
C ASP A 172 5.70 6.74 -6.00
N LEU A 173 4.49 6.62 -5.44
CA LEU A 173 4.28 6.56 -3.99
C LEU A 173 5.09 5.42 -3.39
N ASN A 174 4.93 4.18 -3.88
CA ASN A 174 5.57 3.03 -3.26
C ASN A 174 7.10 3.08 -3.38
N ARG A 175 7.66 3.64 -4.46
CA ARG A 175 9.09 3.94 -4.56
C ARG A 175 9.54 4.94 -3.50
N ALA A 176 8.82 6.04 -3.35
CA ALA A 176 9.14 7.07 -2.37
C ALA A 176 9.02 6.53 -0.93
N VAL A 177 7.95 5.78 -0.64
CA VAL A 177 7.71 5.17 0.67
C VAL A 177 8.80 4.18 1.02
N HIS A 178 9.19 3.29 0.11
CA HIS A 178 10.15 2.22 0.40
C HIS A 178 11.54 2.70 0.85
N LYS A 179 11.94 3.92 0.50
CA LYS A 179 13.27 4.49 0.83
C LYS A 179 13.19 5.86 1.52
N GLY A 180 11.98 6.33 1.84
CA GLY A 180 11.74 7.73 2.18
C GLY A 180 12.01 8.10 3.64
N LYS A 181 12.40 7.15 4.50
CA LYS A 181 12.56 7.42 5.94
C LYS A 181 13.52 8.57 6.23
N ALA A 182 14.67 8.59 5.57
CA ALA A 182 15.69 9.63 5.79
C ALA A 182 15.21 11.04 5.36
N SER A 183 14.35 11.11 4.35
CA SER A 183 13.79 12.36 3.83
C SER A 183 12.41 12.71 4.40
N TYR A 184 11.88 11.90 5.33
CA TYR A 184 10.49 12.02 5.79
C TYR A 184 10.17 13.39 6.38
N LYS A 185 11.11 14.01 7.11
CA LYS A 185 10.93 15.35 7.70
C LYS A 185 11.22 16.51 6.74
N SER A 186 11.75 16.22 5.54
CA SER A 186 12.25 17.24 4.63
C SER A 186 11.62 17.10 3.24
N SER A 187 12.30 16.40 2.33
CA SER A 187 11.98 16.38 0.90
C SER A 187 11.03 15.26 0.49
N PHE A 188 10.45 14.51 1.42
CA PHE A 188 9.43 13.51 1.08
C PHE A 188 8.21 14.21 0.46
N GLU A 189 7.84 13.84 -0.77
CA GLU A 189 6.81 14.60 -1.54
C GLU A 189 5.38 14.05 -1.37
N PHE A 190 5.23 12.92 -0.67
CA PHE A 190 4.00 12.14 -0.62
C PHE A 190 3.30 12.18 0.75
N HIS A 191 3.49 13.24 1.55
CA HIS A 191 2.91 13.32 2.91
C HIS A 191 1.39 13.25 2.91
N ALA A 192 0.71 13.91 1.96
CA ALA A 192 -0.75 13.92 1.94
C ALA A 192 -1.28 12.54 1.53
N LEU A 193 -0.78 11.98 0.43
CA LEU A 193 -1.24 10.69 -0.06
C LEU A 193 -0.94 9.57 0.93
N HIS A 194 0.28 9.53 1.48
CA HIS A 194 0.63 8.55 2.50
C HIS A 194 -0.29 8.65 3.73
N PHE A 195 -0.50 9.86 4.26
CA PHE A 195 -1.36 10.05 5.43
C PHE A 195 -2.80 9.62 5.13
N LEU A 196 -3.39 10.14 4.04
CA LEU A 196 -4.79 9.88 3.70
C LEU A 196 -5.05 8.40 3.42
N LEU A 197 -4.11 7.67 2.80
CA LEU A 197 -4.21 6.22 2.64
C LEU A 197 -4.11 5.48 3.98
N SER A 198 -3.15 5.85 4.83
CA SER A 198 -2.98 5.24 6.16
C SER A 198 -4.22 5.44 7.02
N ASP A 199 -4.78 6.66 7.01
CA ASP A 199 -5.99 6.99 7.75
C ASP A 199 -7.23 6.32 7.16
N ALA A 200 -7.34 6.22 5.83
CA ALA A 200 -8.41 5.48 5.18
C ALA A 200 -8.43 3.99 5.58
N ILE A 201 -7.27 3.31 5.54
CA ILE A 201 -7.14 1.93 6.01
C ILE A 201 -7.58 1.83 7.48
N ARG A 202 -7.05 2.70 8.35
CA ARG A 202 -7.41 2.74 9.78
C ARG A 202 -8.92 2.87 10.00
N LEU A 203 -9.58 3.78 9.27
CA LEU A 203 -11.02 4.03 9.38
C LEU A 203 -11.85 2.85 8.88
N LEU A 204 -11.47 2.22 7.76
CA LEU A 204 -12.14 1.01 7.25
C LEU A 204 -12.03 -0.16 8.24
N LYS A 205 -10.85 -0.33 8.88
CA LYS A 205 -10.61 -1.37 9.89
C LYS A 205 -11.47 -1.26 11.14
N LEU A 206 -12.04 -0.10 11.44
CA LEU A 206 -12.99 0.04 12.56
C LEU A 206 -14.20 -0.89 12.41
N ASN A 207 -14.64 -1.08 11.17
CA ASN A 207 -15.77 -1.97 10.81
C ASN A 207 -15.29 -3.34 10.28
N GLN A 208 -14.05 -3.43 9.78
CA GLN A 208 -13.46 -4.64 9.22
C GLN A 208 -12.50 -5.31 10.22
N ARG A 209 -13.01 -5.81 11.35
CA ARG A 209 -12.15 -6.29 12.46
C ARG A 209 -11.42 -7.61 12.19
N SER A 210 -11.94 -8.43 11.27
CA SER A 210 -11.30 -9.69 10.90
C SER A 210 -10.03 -9.45 10.08
N CYS A 211 -9.10 -10.39 10.18
CA CYS A 211 -8.00 -10.51 9.23
C CYS A 211 -8.53 -11.15 7.93
N TYR A 212 -7.89 -10.86 6.80
CA TYR A 212 -8.18 -11.45 5.48
C TYR A 212 -7.11 -12.47 5.09
N THR A 213 -7.48 -13.41 4.21
CA THR A 213 -6.51 -14.16 3.41
C THR A 213 -6.56 -13.58 2.02
N THR A 214 -5.43 -13.05 1.55
CA THR A 214 -5.34 -12.32 0.29
C THR A 214 -4.17 -12.80 -0.54
N TYR A 215 -4.14 -12.41 -1.80
CA TYR A 215 -3.19 -12.87 -2.78
C TYR A 215 -2.54 -11.67 -3.47
N ARG A 216 -1.22 -11.66 -3.54
CA ARG A 216 -0.45 -10.66 -4.28
C ARG A 216 0.44 -11.37 -5.27
N ARG A 217 0.36 -10.99 -6.56
CA ARG A 217 1.23 -11.54 -7.60
C ARG A 217 2.23 -10.50 -8.07
N SER A 218 3.35 -10.98 -8.58
CA SER A 218 4.40 -10.15 -9.13
C SER A 218 5.03 -10.75 -10.38
N LYS A 219 5.49 -9.86 -11.25
CA LYS A 219 6.38 -10.16 -12.39
C LYS A 219 7.86 -10.23 -11.96
N LEU A 220 8.17 -9.90 -10.70
CA LEU A 220 9.52 -9.94 -10.13
C LEU A 220 9.74 -11.26 -9.39
N LEU A 221 11.01 -11.67 -9.28
CA LEU A 221 11.42 -12.82 -8.46
C LEU A 221 11.91 -12.31 -7.11
N PHE A 222 11.31 -12.79 -6.02
CA PHE A 222 11.77 -12.50 -4.67
C PHE A 222 12.46 -13.70 -4.03
N SER A 223 13.37 -13.45 -3.09
CA SER A 223 14.01 -14.46 -2.26
C SER A 223 13.77 -14.18 -0.78
N GLY A 224 13.33 -15.19 -0.05
CA GLY A 224 13.23 -15.20 1.40
C GLY A 224 13.16 -16.63 1.91
N GLU A 225 13.34 -16.81 3.21
CA GLU A 225 13.41 -18.13 3.83
C GLU A 225 12.25 -18.36 4.80
N SER A 226 11.84 -19.62 4.97
CA SER A 226 10.87 -19.95 6.02
C SER A 226 11.42 -19.59 7.41
N GLY A 227 10.58 -19.00 8.25
CA GLY A 227 10.95 -18.43 9.54
C GLY A 227 11.43 -16.98 9.48
N GLN A 228 11.69 -16.42 8.30
CA GLN A 228 12.06 -15.01 8.14
C GLN A 228 10.86 -14.09 8.39
N THR A 229 11.05 -13.03 9.18
CA THR A 229 10.09 -11.92 9.29
C THR A 229 10.40 -10.86 8.23
N ILE A 230 9.37 -10.42 7.51
CA ILE A 230 9.47 -9.46 6.41
C ILE A 230 8.40 -8.39 6.53
N ARG A 231 8.59 -7.32 5.78
CA ARG A 231 7.62 -6.24 5.60
C ARG A 231 7.71 -5.73 4.18
N PHE A 232 6.58 -5.46 3.54
CA PHE A 232 6.59 -4.92 2.17
C PHE A 232 7.27 -3.55 2.09
N GLY A 233 7.25 -2.77 3.18
CA GLY A 233 7.92 -1.47 3.26
C GLY A 233 7.30 -0.39 2.37
N SER A 234 6.14 -0.67 1.79
CA SER A 234 5.31 0.26 1.05
C SER A 234 3.86 -0.18 1.24
N PHE A 235 2.91 0.60 0.73
CA PHE A 235 1.56 0.07 0.60
C PHE A 235 1.60 -1.14 -0.35
N ALA A 236 0.92 -2.22 0.03
CA ALA A 236 0.89 -3.45 -0.74
C ALA A 236 -0.54 -3.79 -1.13
N SER A 237 -0.84 -3.60 -2.41
CA SER A 237 -2.08 -4.10 -3.01
C SER A 237 -2.06 -5.61 -3.06
N SER A 238 -3.14 -6.22 -2.59
CA SER A 238 -3.44 -7.64 -2.63
C SER A 238 -4.92 -7.82 -2.96
N SER A 239 -5.36 -9.04 -3.24
CA SER A 239 -6.73 -9.33 -3.65
C SER A 239 -7.33 -10.49 -2.87
N LEU A 240 -8.64 -10.49 -2.62
CA LEU A 240 -9.33 -11.71 -2.17
C LEU A 240 -9.40 -12.77 -3.29
N ASN A 241 -9.25 -12.36 -4.55
CA ASN A 241 -9.24 -13.23 -5.72
C ASN A 241 -7.81 -13.77 -6.00
N PRO A 242 -7.57 -15.08 -5.84
CA PRO A 242 -6.25 -15.68 -6.09
C PRO A 242 -5.88 -15.78 -7.57
N TYR A 243 -6.73 -15.38 -8.52
CA TYR A 243 -6.57 -15.66 -9.96
C TYR A 243 -6.34 -14.43 -10.85
N LEU A 244 -5.95 -13.29 -10.28
CA LEU A 244 -5.59 -12.06 -11.03
C LEU A 244 -4.22 -12.17 -11.73
N ASN A 245 -4.14 -13.03 -12.75
CA ASN A 245 -2.90 -13.39 -13.45
C ASN A 245 -2.22 -12.22 -14.17
N GLN A 246 -2.93 -11.12 -14.46
CA GLN A 246 -2.40 -9.93 -15.11
C GLN A 246 -1.24 -9.27 -14.31
N PHE A 247 -1.20 -9.49 -12.99
CA PHE A 247 -0.17 -8.98 -12.10
C PHE A 247 1.12 -9.83 -12.07
N GLY A 248 1.13 -10.96 -12.78
CA GLY A 248 2.31 -11.80 -12.98
C GLY A 248 2.21 -13.19 -12.35
N ARG A 249 3.21 -14.01 -12.64
CA ARG A 249 3.29 -15.43 -12.23
C ARG A 249 4.67 -15.82 -11.73
N ARG A 250 5.54 -14.84 -11.47
CA ARG A 250 6.93 -15.10 -11.05
C ARG A 250 6.98 -15.38 -9.55
N THR A 251 6.57 -14.42 -8.74
CA THR A 251 6.38 -14.63 -7.30
C THR A 251 4.95 -14.30 -6.94
N CYS A 252 4.34 -15.17 -6.14
CA CYS A 252 3.02 -14.98 -5.57
C CYS A 252 3.09 -15.10 -4.06
N PHE A 253 2.27 -14.32 -3.37
CA PHE A 253 2.16 -14.31 -1.93
C PHE A 253 0.71 -14.66 -1.56
N GLU A 254 0.54 -15.68 -0.73
CA GLU A 254 -0.69 -15.92 0.03
C GLU A 254 -0.49 -15.26 1.40
N ILE A 255 -1.32 -14.29 1.74
CA ILE A 255 -1.08 -13.35 2.84
C ILE A 255 -2.24 -13.39 3.81
N ARG A 256 -1.96 -13.74 5.06
CA ARG A 256 -2.88 -13.50 6.18
C ARG A 256 -2.64 -12.09 6.73
N THR A 257 -3.39 -11.10 6.26
CA THR A 257 -3.28 -9.70 6.73
C THR A 257 -4.36 -9.35 7.75
N CYS A 258 -3.96 -8.78 8.87
CA CYS A 258 -4.83 -8.28 9.93
C CYS A 258 -5.00 -6.76 9.89
N PHE A 259 -4.07 -6.02 9.29
CA PHE A 259 -4.10 -4.56 9.22
C PHE A 259 -4.54 -4.03 7.85
N GLY A 260 -4.52 -4.87 6.82
CA GLY A 260 -5.04 -4.55 5.50
C GLY A 260 -6.56 -4.37 5.48
N ALA A 261 -7.02 -3.37 4.72
CA ALA A 261 -8.43 -3.03 4.58
C ALA A 261 -8.95 -3.37 3.19
N TYR A 262 -10.13 -3.98 3.13
CA TYR A 262 -10.84 -4.26 1.89
C TYR A 262 -11.46 -2.96 1.34
N LEU A 263 -11.08 -2.59 0.13
CA LEU A 263 -11.48 -1.32 -0.50
C LEU A 263 -12.87 -1.37 -1.15
N LYS A 264 -13.50 -2.55 -1.22
CA LYS A 264 -14.82 -2.74 -1.84
C LYS A 264 -14.84 -2.13 -3.25
N SER A 265 -15.82 -1.27 -3.55
CA SER A 265 -15.99 -0.56 -4.83
C SER A 265 -15.65 0.94 -4.73
N TYR A 266 -14.76 1.32 -3.81
CA TYR A 266 -14.42 2.73 -3.56
C TYR A 266 -13.41 3.33 -4.54
N SER A 267 -12.65 2.50 -5.25
CA SER A 267 -11.83 2.88 -6.40
C SER A 267 -12.54 2.58 -7.71
N GLU A 268 -12.20 3.33 -8.76
CA GLU A 268 -12.64 3.05 -10.13
C GLU A 268 -11.87 1.91 -10.79
N LEU A 269 -10.74 1.44 -10.21
CA LEU A 269 -10.21 0.14 -10.56
C LEU A 269 -11.24 -0.91 -10.16
N ASP A 270 -11.61 -1.70 -11.14
CA ASP A 270 -12.82 -2.48 -11.24
C ASP A 270 -13.20 -3.18 -9.93
N SER A 271 -14.50 -3.25 -9.64
CA SER A 271 -15.08 -4.12 -8.60
C SER A 271 -14.60 -5.58 -8.65
N ASP A 272 -13.84 -5.94 -9.68
CA ASP A 272 -13.42 -7.26 -10.06
C ASP A 272 -12.03 -7.62 -9.49
N GLU A 273 -11.29 -6.65 -8.94
CA GLU A 273 -9.98 -6.90 -8.32
C GLU A 273 -10.05 -7.31 -6.85
N ASP A 274 -11.20 -7.15 -6.18
CA ASP A 274 -11.39 -7.43 -4.76
C ASP A 274 -10.22 -6.92 -3.87
N GLU A 275 -9.79 -5.67 -4.09
CA GLU A 275 -8.53 -5.16 -3.54
C GLU A 275 -8.58 -5.04 -2.00
N VAL A 276 -7.56 -5.62 -1.36
CA VAL A 276 -7.20 -5.39 0.04
C VAL A 276 -5.87 -4.66 0.07
N LEU A 277 -5.89 -3.43 0.58
CA LEU A 277 -4.73 -2.57 0.70
C LEU A 277 -4.06 -2.77 2.05
N ILE A 278 -2.81 -3.26 2.03
CA ILE A 278 -2.01 -3.53 3.23
C ILE A 278 -1.11 -2.31 3.51
N PRO A 279 -1.10 -1.79 4.76
CA PRO A 279 -0.26 -0.65 5.13
C PRO A 279 1.23 -1.03 5.22
N PRO A 280 2.15 -0.04 5.09
CA PRO A 280 3.59 -0.29 5.07
C PRO A 280 4.17 -0.84 6.39
N TYR A 281 3.42 -0.75 7.50
CA TYR A 281 3.87 -1.13 8.84
C TYR A 281 3.55 -2.57 9.26
N GLU A 282 2.74 -3.31 8.52
CA GLU A 282 2.37 -4.69 8.87
C GLU A 282 3.50 -5.68 8.58
N MET A 283 3.95 -6.42 9.59
CA MET A 283 4.98 -7.45 9.46
C MET A 283 4.36 -8.81 9.18
N PHE A 284 5.11 -9.66 8.48
CA PHE A 284 4.71 -11.02 8.17
C PHE A 284 5.84 -12.00 8.42
N ASN A 285 5.52 -13.18 8.95
CA ASN A 285 6.43 -14.31 8.97
C ASN A 285 6.20 -15.14 7.71
N ILE A 286 7.29 -15.49 7.03
CA ILE A 286 7.27 -16.50 5.97
C ILE A 286 7.10 -17.85 6.64
N VAL A 287 5.94 -18.48 6.50
CA VAL A 287 5.67 -19.80 7.11
C VAL A 287 6.02 -20.96 6.16
N SER A 288 5.97 -20.71 4.85
CA SER A 288 6.39 -21.68 3.85
C SER A 288 6.79 -21.00 2.55
N VAL A 289 7.72 -21.63 1.83
CA VAL A 289 8.16 -21.25 0.49
C VAL A 289 8.01 -22.45 -0.42
N ASP A 290 7.23 -22.33 -1.48
CA ASP A 290 7.07 -23.35 -2.51
C ASP A 290 7.77 -22.86 -3.78
N THR A 291 8.83 -23.57 -4.19
CA THR A 291 9.60 -23.28 -5.41
C THR A 291 9.43 -24.36 -6.49
N SER A 292 8.43 -25.24 -6.35
CA SER A 292 8.20 -26.36 -7.29
C SER A 292 7.77 -25.88 -8.67
N GLY A 293 7.09 -24.72 -8.74
CA GLY A 293 6.42 -24.24 -9.95
C GLY A 293 5.06 -24.90 -10.22
N GLU A 294 4.67 -25.92 -9.44
CA GLU A 294 3.44 -26.71 -9.57
C GLU A 294 2.48 -26.47 -8.39
N ASN A 295 2.46 -25.25 -7.87
CA ASN A 295 1.58 -24.86 -6.76
C ASN A 295 0.18 -24.44 -7.22
N HIS A 296 -0.75 -24.36 -6.26
CA HIS A 296 -2.15 -23.97 -6.49
C HIS A 296 -2.34 -22.56 -7.10
N LEU A 297 -1.32 -21.70 -7.05
CA LEU A 297 -1.34 -20.37 -7.68
C LEU A 297 -0.66 -20.36 -9.06
N ASN A 298 -0.11 -21.49 -9.53
CA ASN A 298 0.60 -21.59 -10.81
C ASN A 298 1.70 -20.51 -11.00
N CYS A 299 2.44 -20.22 -9.93
CA CYS A 299 3.55 -19.26 -9.92
C CYS A 299 4.90 -19.96 -9.74
N ASN A 300 6.01 -19.36 -10.17
CA ASN A 300 7.32 -19.99 -10.04
C ASN A 300 7.74 -20.16 -8.56
N VAL A 301 7.39 -19.18 -7.72
CA VAL A 301 7.58 -19.23 -6.27
C VAL A 301 6.32 -18.74 -5.57
N VAL A 302 5.87 -19.45 -4.54
CA VAL A 302 4.80 -19.02 -3.63
C VAL A 302 5.33 -18.88 -2.21
N TYR A 303 5.09 -17.71 -1.61
CA TYR A 303 5.32 -17.47 -0.20
C TYR A 303 3.97 -17.48 0.53
N LYS A 304 3.87 -18.25 1.61
CA LYS A 304 2.76 -18.11 2.56
C LYS A 304 3.22 -17.23 3.71
N LEU A 305 2.48 -16.15 3.94
CA LEU A 305 2.78 -15.10 4.89
C LEU A 305 1.72 -15.08 5.99
N GLU A 306 2.14 -15.20 7.25
CA GLU A 306 1.27 -15.04 8.41
C GLU A 306 1.56 -13.71 9.10
N ASN A 307 0.52 -13.00 9.56
CA ASN A 307 0.68 -11.75 10.29
C ASN A 307 1.62 -11.93 11.51
N ALA A 308 2.62 -11.07 11.61
CA ALA A 308 3.62 -11.05 12.67
C ALA A 308 3.54 -9.75 13.51
N GLY A 309 2.44 -9.00 13.40
CA GLY A 309 2.22 -7.77 14.13
C GLY A 309 2.65 -6.53 13.35
N ILE A 310 3.06 -5.49 14.08
CA ILE A 310 3.38 -4.19 13.50
C ILE A 310 4.81 -3.78 13.82
N TYR A 311 5.42 -3.07 12.87
CA TYR A 311 6.65 -2.33 13.10
C TYR A 311 6.52 -0.98 12.43
N SER A 312 6.76 0.07 13.20
CA SER A 312 6.77 1.45 12.74
C SER A 312 7.90 2.18 13.45
N SER A 313 8.81 2.75 12.67
CA SER A 313 9.96 3.50 13.18
C SER A 313 9.76 5.01 13.13
N LEU A 314 8.70 5.45 12.44
CA LEU A 314 8.24 6.82 12.38
C LEU A 314 6.91 6.94 13.13
N ASN A 315 6.74 7.99 13.94
CA ASN A 315 5.43 8.31 14.46
C ASN A 315 5.29 9.81 14.61
N CYS A 316 4.34 10.40 13.88
CA CYS A 316 3.95 11.80 13.98
C CYS A 316 5.09 12.80 13.76
N GLN A 317 6.16 12.42 13.06
CA GLN A 317 7.40 13.19 13.00
C GLN A 317 7.32 14.47 12.15
N VAL A 318 6.26 14.59 11.37
CA VAL A 318 5.96 15.74 10.50
C VAL A 318 4.81 16.58 11.03
N VAL A 319 4.28 16.24 12.21
CA VAL A 319 3.21 16.98 12.87
C VAL A 319 3.83 17.95 13.88
N ASP A 320 4.39 19.05 13.38
CA ASP A 320 4.76 20.18 14.23
C ASP A 320 3.48 20.93 14.64
N LEU A 321 3.26 21.10 15.94
CA LEU A 321 2.23 21.98 16.51
C LEU A 321 2.64 23.44 16.38
#